data_AF-A0A1M5GWW9-F1
#
_entry.id   AF-A0A1M5GWW9-F1
#
_cell.length_a   1.000
_cell.length_b   1.000
_cell.length_c   1.000
_cell.angle_alpha   90.00
_cell.angle_beta   90.00
_cell.angle_gamma   90.00
#
_symmetry.space_group_name_H-M   'P 1'
#
loop_
_entity.id
_entity.type
_entity.pdbx_description
1 polymer ?
#
loop_
_entity_poly.entity_id
_entity_poly.type
_entity_poly.pdbx_seq_one_letter_code
_entity_poly.pdbx_strand_id
1 'polypeptide(L)'
;MIVGEFEISKILEDTPEKIWEDTEKQSGITKSFYDSYFENRDKAYALKIGNLKKYDAPINPYKIFENFIPPQSFRYLYEDVLSL
;
A
#
# COMPACT_ATOMS: atom_id res chain seq x y z
N MET A 1 14.90 -1.28 0.34
CA MET A 1 14.94 -0.01 1.10
C MET A 1 13.51 0.43 1.35
N ILE A 2 13.21 1.02 2.50
CA ILE A 2 11.97 1.74 2.79
C ILE A 2 12.21 3.21 2.44
N VAL A 3 11.37 3.79 1.58
CA VAL A 3 11.63 5.10 0.95
C VAL A 3 10.71 6.22 1.46
N GLY A 4 9.76 5.88 2.32
CA GLY A 4 8.80 6.80 2.89
C GLY A 4 7.69 6.05 3.59
N GLU A 5 6.77 6.82 4.17
CA GLU A 5 5.57 6.35 4.85
C GLU A 5 4.38 7.24 4.46
N PHE A 6 3.18 6.70 4.64
CA PHE A 6 1.97 7.48 4.48
C PHE A 6 0.87 7.04 5.43
N GLU A 7 -0.02 7.97 5.74
CA GLU A 7 -1.25 7.71 6.47
C GLU A 7 -2.37 7.28 5.53
N ILE A 8 -3.21 6.34 5.96
CA ILE A 8 -4.42 5.97 5.21
C ILE A 8 -5.51 6.99 5.53
N SER A 9 -5.82 7.86 4.58
CA SER A 9 -6.85 8.91 4.76
C SER A 9 -8.28 8.42 4.60
N LYS A 10 -8.47 7.39 3.78
CA LYS A 10 -9.77 6.77 3.51
C LYS A 10 -9.57 5.35 2.99
N ILE A 11 -10.52 4.47 3.29
CA ILE A 11 -10.63 3.15 2.67
C ILE A 11 -11.93 3.16 1.84
N LEU A 12 -11.84 2.81 0.56
CA LEU A 12 -13.00 2.50 -0.27
C LEU A 12 -13.16 0.98 -0.35
N GLU A 13 -14.41 0.53 -0.32
CA GLU A 13 -14.79 -0.87 -0.38
C GLU A 13 -16.02 -0.98 -1.29
N ASP A 14 -15.88 -1.62 -2.45
CA ASP A 14 -16.95 -1.81 -3.43
C ASP A 14 -16.58 -2.92 -4.44
N THR A 15 -17.34 -3.10 -5.51
CA THR A 15 -16.98 -4.00 -6.62
C THR A 15 -15.71 -3.50 -7.33
N PRO A 16 -14.92 -4.40 -7.95
CA PRO A 16 -13.74 -4.00 -8.71
C PRO A 16 -14.00 -2.93 -9.77
N GLU A 17 -15.14 -2.97 -10.46
CA GLU A 17 -15.53 -1.99 -11.47
C GLU A 17 -15.73 -0.60 -10.86
N LYS A 18 -16.43 -0.52 -9.72
CA LYS A 18 -16.69 0.73 -9.02
C LYS A 18 -15.42 1.35 -8.46
N ILE A 19 -14.58 0.52 -7.82
CA ILE A 19 -13.28 0.98 -7.34
C ILE A 19 -12.40 1.47 -8.50
N TRP A 20 -12.42 0.80 -9.65
CA TRP A 20 -11.67 1.28 -10.81
C TRP A 20 -12.17 2.63 -11.30
N GLU A 21 -13.48 2.78 -11.52
CA GLU A 21 -14.11 4.03 -11.96
C GLU A 21 -13.71 5.21 -11.04
N ASP A 22 -13.67 4.98 -9.74
CA ASP A 22 -13.32 6.00 -8.74
C ASP A 22 -11.83 6.33 -8.68
N THR A 23 -10.94 5.42 -9.09
CA THR A 23 -9.49 5.53 -8.81
C THR A 23 -8.57 5.52 -10.03
N GLU A 24 -9.07 5.23 -11.23
CA GLU A 24 -8.26 4.99 -12.44
C GLU A 24 -7.28 6.13 -12.78
N LYS A 25 -7.64 7.38 -12.48
CA LYS A 25 -6.81 8.55 -12.79
C LYS A 25 -5.57 8.66 -11.88
N GLN A 26 -5.56 7.96 -10.75
CA GLN A 26 -4.54 8.08 -9.70
C GLN A 26 -3.97 6.73 -9.26
N SER A 27 -4.41 5.60 -9.85
CA SER A 27 -4.01 4.25 -9.45
C SER A 27 -2.56 3.90 -9.83
N GLY A 28 -2.00 4.57 -10.84
CA GLY A 28 -0.63 4.34 -11.31
C GLY A 28 -0.42 3.01 -12.05
N ILE A 29 -1.50 2.29 -12.38
CA ILE A 29 -1.48 1.01 -13.09
C ILE A 29 -2.46 1.01 -14.28
N THR A 30 -2.31 0.07 -15.20
CA THR A 30 -3.24 -0.10 -16.32
C THR A 30 -4.50 -0.84 -15.91
N LYS A 31 -5.61 -0.62 -16.63
CA LYS A 31 -6.85 -1.38 -16.43
C LYS A 31 -6.64 -2.88 -16.60
N SER A 32 -5.86 -3.30 -17.61
CA SER A 32 -5.56 -4.72 -17.82
C SER A 32 -4.87 -5.40 -16.63
N PHE A 33 -3.95 -4.70 -15.97
CA PHE A 33 -3.27 -5.22 -14.78
C PHE A 33 -4.24 -5.30 -13.59
N TYR A 34 -5.06 -4.26 -13.40
CA TYR A 34 -6.08 -4.23 -12.37
C TYR A 34 -7.10 -5.36 -12.54
N ASP A 35 -7.62 -5.56 -13.75
CA ASP A 35 -8.62 -6.60 -14.05
C ASP A 35 -8.05 -8.00 -13.81
N SER A 36 -6.80 -8.25 -14.21
CA SER A 36 -6.12 -9.52 -13.94
C SER A 36 -5.92 -9.76 -12.43
N TYR A 37 -5.68 -8.71 -11.65
CA TYR A 37 -5.49 -8.82 -10.20
C TYR A 37 -6.82 -9.14 -9.48
N PHE A 38 -7.92 -8.55 -9.93
CA PHE A 38 -9.26 -8.73 -9.36
C PHE A 38 -10.10 -9.80 -10.08
N GLU A 39 -9.50 -10.61 -10.94
CA GLU A 39 -10.21 -11.67 -11.66
C GLU A 39 -10.93 -12.61 -10.67
N ASN A 40 -12.21 -12.88 -10.91
CA ASN A 40 -13.08 -13.68 -10.05
C ASN A 40 -13.21 -13.16 -8.60
N ARG A 41 -13.02 -11.85 -8.38
CA ARG A 41 -13.30 -11.17 -7.11
C ARG A 41 -14.56 -10.32 -7.26
N ASP A 42 -15.42 -10.37 -6.26
CA ASP A 42 -16.63 -9.56 -6.13
C ASP A 42 -16.39 -8.26 -5.36
N LYS A 43 -15.21 -8.13 -4.75
CA LYS A 43 -14.87 -7.06 -3.81
C LYS A 43 -13.45 -6.55 -4.00
N ALA A 44 -13.30 -5.25 -3.99
CA ALA A 44 -12.03 -4.55 -4.07
C ALA A 44 -11.90 -3.51 -2.94
N TYR A 45 -10.66 -3.29 -2.51
CA TYR A 45 -10.30 -2.33 -1.48
C TYR A 45 -9.29 -1.33 -2.03
N ALA A 46 -9.56 -0.03 -1.91
CA ALA A 46 -8.62 1.02 -2.25
C ALA A 46 -8.22 1.83 -1.02
N LEU A 47 -6.92 1.87 -0.73
CA LEU A 47 -6.34 2.63 0.37
C LEU A 47 -5.92 4.00 -0.15
N LYS A 48 -6.65 5.05 0.22
CA LYS A 48 -6.32 6.41 -0.21
C LYS A 48 -5.11 6.92 0.57
N ILE A 49 -4.01 7.17 -0.16
CA ILE A 49 -2.82 7.83 0.37
C ILE A 49 -3.21 9.21 0.91
N GLY A 50 -2.96 9.43 2.19
CA GLY A 50 -3.14 10.69 2.89
C GLY A 50 -1.84 11.46 2.99
N ASN A 51 -1.44 11.80 4.22
CA ASN A 51 -0.19 12.49 4.50
C ASN A 51 0.99 11.60 4.07
N LEU A 52 1.71 12.01 3.03
CA LEU A 52 2.86 11.29 2.48
C LEU A 52 4.15 11.96 2.97
N LYS A 53 5.00 11.17 3.63
CA LYS A 53 6.35 11.59 4.03
C LYS A 53 7.37 10.74 3.29
N LYS A 54 8.04 11.36 2.31
CA LYS A 54 9.19 10.76 1.64
C LYS A 54 10.43 10.94 2.50
N TYR A 55 11.26 9.92 2.59
CA TYR A 55 12.51 10.00 3.34
C TYR A 55 13.63 10.57 2.47
N ASP A 56 14.41 11.50 3.03
CA ASP A 56 15.61 12.03 2.38
C ASP A 56 16.67 10.93 2.18
N ALA A 57 16.83 10.09 3.19
CA ALA A 57 17.68 8.90 3.16
C ALA A 57 16.82 7.63 3.30
N PRO A 58 16.79 6.73 2.30
CA PRO A 58 16.07 5.48 2.42
C PRO A 58 16.59 4.61 3.57
N ILE A 59 15.68 3.92 4.23
CA ILE A 59 15.96 3.04 5.36
C ILE A 59 16.25 1.62 4.85
N ASN A 60 17.30 0.97 5.38
CA ASN A 60 17.56 -0.44 5.09
C ASN A 60 16.89 -1.34 6.13
N PRO A 61 15.78 -2.03 5.80
CA PRO A 61 15.03 -2.81 6.80
C PRO A 61 15.83 -4.00 7.35
N TYR A 62 16.79 -4.53 6.59
CA TYR A 62 17.65 -5.63 7.04
C TYR A 62 18.63 -5.23 8.15
N LYS A 63 18.80 -3.92 8.42
CA LYS A 63 19.60 -3.41 9.54
C LYS A 63 18.78 -3.15 10.80
N ILE A 64 17.45 -3.15 10.69
CA ILE A 64 16.54 -2.78 11.78
C ILE A 64 15.78 -3.99 12.28
N PHE A 65 15.28 -4.81 11.36
CA PHE A 65 14.47 -5.97 11.68
C PHE A 65 15.32 -7.24 11.58
N GLU A 66 15.39 -7.99 12.68
CA GLU A 66 15.95 -9.33 12.65
C GLU A 66 15.12 -10.21 11.71
N ASN A 67 15.80 -11.00 10.86
CA ASN A 67 15.19 -11.89 9.88
C ASN A 67 14.13 -11.21 9.00
N PHE A 68 14.41 -9.98 8.55
CA PHE A 68 13.48 -9.24 7.69
C PHE A 68 13.17 -10.00 6.39
N ILE A 69 11.87 -10.18 6.14
CA ILE A 69 11.33 -10.65 4.87
C ILE A 69 10.27 -9.62 4.44
N PRO A 70 10.32 -9.10 3.19
CA PRO A 70 9.26 -8.24 2.68
C PRO A 70 7.89 -8.92 2.81
N PRO A 71 6.90 -8.31 3.47
CA PRO A 71 5.58 -8.92 3.62
C PRO A 71 4.88 -9.02 2.26
N GLN A 72 4.14 -10.09 2.05
CA GLN A 72 3.28 -10.25 0.86
C GLN A 72 2.04 -9.33 0.92
N SER A 73 1.61 -8.97 2.14
CA SER A 73 0.53 -8.00 2.39
C SER A 73 1.08 -6.87 3.27
N PHE A 74 0.85 -6.90 4.57
CA PHE A 74 1.42 -5.95 5.54
C PHE A 74 1.92 -6.66 6.79
N ARG A 75 2.75 -5.97 7.57
CA ARG A 75 3.29 -6.41 8.87
C ARG A 75 2.96 -5.34 9.90
N TYR A 76 2.36 -5.74 11.02
CA TYR A 76 2.22 -4.85 12.16
C TYR A 76 3.58 -4.59 12.81
N LEU A 77 3.83 -3.33 13.17
CA LEU A 77 5.01 -2.91 13.91
C LEU A 77 4.62 -2.71 15.38
N TYR A 78 5.55 -3.02 16.29
CA TYR A 78 5.42 -2.70 17.70
C TYR A 78 5.89 -1.26 17.95
N GLU A 79 5.39 -0.62 19.02
CA GLU A 79 5.64 0.80 19.32
C GLU A 79 7.13 1.12 19.50
N ASP A 80 7.91 0.18 20.03
CA ASP A 80 9.36 0.27 20.20
C ASP A 80 10.13 0.33 18.87
N VAL A 81 9.47 0.04 17.74
CA VAL A 81 10.03 0.14 16.38
C VAL A 81 9.61 1.45 15.67
N LEU A 82 8.67 2.21 16.23
CA LEU A 82 8.11 3.42 15.59
C LEU A 82 8.99 4.68 15.74
N SER A 83 10.14 4.60 16.43
CA SER A 83 11.07 5.72 16.58
C SER A 83 12.05 5.90 15.41
N LEU A 84 11.65 5.50 14.19
CA LEU A 84 12.43 5.62 12.95
C LEU A 84 12.33 6.99 12.28
#